data_AF-A0A0R0LRE8-F1
#
_entry.id   AF-A0A0R0LRE8-F1
#
_cell.length_a   1.000
_cell.length_b   1.000
_cell.length_c   1.000
_cell.angle_alpha   90.00
_cell.angle_beta   90.00
_cell.angle_gamma   90.00
#
_symmetry.space_group_name_H-M   'P 1'
#
loop_
_entity.id
_entity.type
_entity.pdbx_description
1 polymer ?
#
loop_
_entity_poly.entity_id
_entity_poly.type
_entity_poly.pdbx_seq_one_letter_code
_entity_poly.pdbx_strand_id
1 'polypeptide(L)'
;TPHQKKKSHVDKLKDRSLKAFEKLDNKSDTFNINNFNDAISNIRRNRLDQSDISNIIDLLESKNLLPLIVFSFRRKDCEKYATSLDKNYTTDEEKEKIKIIFENAIKTLDKNDQNLMPIKSLLPLLQRGIGIHHSGLLSILKETQEILFSLNLIKILFATETFSIGLNMPAKSIIFSTVFKFDGTETRPITSGEYIQMSGRAGRRGLDKEGICISILTESINIETALTLYNGKCNPIRSAFHLTYNMILNIISKEKDPIYLLKRSFYHFQKMRSIQSLA
;
A
#
# COMPACT_ATOMS: atom_id res chain seq x y z
N THR A 1 -42.77 -23.64 -11.04
CA THR A 1 -42.47 -22.21 -10.74
C THR A 1 -41.05 -22.10 -10.23
N PRO A 2 -40.21 -21.21 -10.78
CA PRO A 2 -38.76 -21.34 -10.66
C PRO A 2 -38.27 -20.95 -9.27
N HIS A 3 -37.48 -21.82 -8.66
CA HIS A 3 -36.67 -21.51 -7.48
C HIS A 3 -35.67 -20.39 -7.80
N GLN A 4 -35.94 -19.19 -7.30
CA GLN A 4 -34.93 -18.12 -7.26
C GLN A 4 -33.84 -18.50 -6.26
N LYS A 5 -32.70 -19.00 -6.76
CA LYS A 5 -31.47 -19.15 -5.97
C LYS A 5 -31.07 -17.76 -5.44
N LYS A 6 -31.10 -17.57 -4.12
CA LYS A 6 -30.54 -16.37 -3.47
C LYS A 6 -29.07 -16.24 -3.87
N LYS A 7 -28.71 -15.17 -4.60
CA LYS A 7 -27.31 -14.82 -4.92
C LYS A 7 -26.45 -14.82 -3.66
N SER A 8 -25.26 -15.43 -3.73
CA SER A 8 -24.33 -15.49 -2.60
C SER A 8 -23.90 -14.08 -2.18
N HIS A 9 -23.41 -13.92 -0.94
CA HIS A 9 -22.97 -12.61 -0.46
C HIS A 9 -21.85 -12.03 -1.33
N VAL A 10 -20.98 -12.90 -1.84
CA VAL A 10 -19.87 -12.60 -2.75
C VAL A 10 -20.37 -12.07 -4.09
N ASP A 11 -21.41 -12.68 -4.67
CA ASP A 11 -21.97 -12.24 -5.96
C ASP A 11 -22.53 -10.81 -5.88
N LYS A 12 -23.08 -10.44 -4.72
CA LYS A 12 -23.56 -9.08 -4.47
C LYS A 12 -22.42 -8.06 -4.33
N LEU A 13 -21.27 -8.47 -3.79
CA LEU A 13 -20.07 -7.62 -3.68
C LEU A 13 -19.41 -7.43 -5.04
N LYS A 14 -19.35 -8.49 -5.86
CA LYS A 14 -18.89 -8.44 -7.25
C LYS A 14 -19.76 -7.50 -8.09
N ASP A 15 -21.09 -7.66 -8.06
CA ASP A 15 -22.04 -6.80 -8.79
C ASP A 15 -21.93 -5.32 -8.39
N ARG A 16 -21.68 -5.03 -7.10
CA ARG A 16 -21.48 -3.65 -6.61
C ARG A 16 -20.16 -3.05 -7.07
N SER A 17 -19.09 -3.83 -7.03
CA SER A 17 -17.77 -3.41 -7.51
C SER A 17 -17.81 -3.13 -9.02
N LEU A 18 -18.53 -3.96 -9.78
CA LEU A 18 -18.79 -3.77 -11.21
C LEU A 18 -19.61 -2.50 -11.49
N LYS A 19 -20.69 -2.25 -10.75
CA LYS A 19 -21.50 -1.02 -10.90
C LYS A 19 -20.74 0.25 -10.51
N ALA A 20 -19.89 0.18 -9.49
CA ALA A 20 -19.02 1.30 -9.13
C ALA A 20 -17.98 1.58 -10.23
N PHE A 21 -17.46 0.51 -10.86
CA PHE A 21 -16.55 0.61 -12.00
C PHE A 21 -17.22 1.22 -13.24
N GLU A 22 -18.41 0.75 -13.63
CA GLU A 22 -19.16 1.29 -14.79
C GLU A 22 -19.58 2.77 -14.62
N LYS A 23 -19.76 3.23 -13.38
CA LYS A 23 -20.05 4.65 -13.10
C LYS A 23 -18.84 5.57 -13.26
N LEU A 24 -17.61 5.06 -13.21
CA LEU A 24 -16.38 5.86 -13.39
C LEU A 24 -16.16 6.30 -14.84
N ASP A 25 -16.74 5.59 -15.81
CA ASP A 25 -16.64 5.94 -17.25
C ASP A 25 -17.41 7.22 -17.62
N ASN A 26 -18.27 7.74 -16.73
CA ASN A 26 -18.95 9.03 -16.91
C ASN A 26 -18.20 10.14 -16.19
N LYS A 27 -17.37 10.87 -16.93
CA LYS A 27 -16.59 12.04 -16.48
C LYS A 27 -17.41 13.02 -15.64
N SER A 28 -17.11 13.02 -14.34
CA SER A 28 -17.12 14.22 -13.51
C SER A 28 -15.85 14.18 -12.67
N ASP A 29 -15.00 15.21 -12.76
CA ASP A 29 -13.74 15.39 -12.02
C ASP A 29 -13.95 15.57 -10.49
N THR A 30 -14.98 14.96 -9.93
CA THR A 30 -15.49 15.20 -8.59
C THR A 30 -15.78 13.90 -7.87
N PHE A 31 -15.42 13.86 -6.59
CA PHE A 31 -15.77 12.78 -5.67
C PHE A 31 -17.28 12.54 -5.67
N ASN A 32 -17.71 11.34 -6.09
CA ASN A 32 -19.12 11.01 -6.19
C ASN A 32 -19.69 10.67 -4.80
N ILE A 33 -20.32 11.65 -4.18
CA ILE A 33 -20.92 11.56 -2.83
C ILE A 33 -21.96 10.43 -2.74
N ASN A 34 -22.78 10.24 -3.78
CA ASN A 34 -23.83 9.22 -3.77
C ASN A 34 -23.23 7.81 -3.73
N ASN A 35 -22.23 7.54 -4.58
CA ASN A 35 -21.54 6.25 -4.58
C ASN A 35 -20.81 6.01 -3.25
N PHE A 36 -20.24 7.06 -2.65
CA PHE A 36 -19.59 6.96 -1.36
C PHE A 36 -20.57 6.66 -0.22
N ASN A 37 -21.72 7.34 -0.16
CA ASN A 37 -22.77 7.08 0.82
C ASN A 37 -23.35 5.66 0.65
N ASP A 38 -23.53 5.22 -0.60
CA ASP A 38 -23.90 3.84 -0.90
C ASP A 38 -22.82 2.87 -0.39
N ALA A 39 -21.54 3.16 -0.56
CA ALA A 39 -20.47 2.32 -0.03
C ALA A 39 -20.49 2.25 1.50
N ILE A 40 -20.64 3.39 2.19
CA ILE A 40 -20.71 3.47 3.66
C ILE A 40 -21.93 2.73 4.22
N SER A 41 -23.11 2.93 3.65
CA SER A 41 -24.34 2.25 4.11
C SER A 41 -24.25 0.72 3.98
N ASN A 42 -23.33 0.25 3.14
CA ASN A 42 -23.10 -1.16 2.86
C ASN A 42 -21.94 -1.77 3.67
N ILE A 43 -21.33 -1.01 4.58
CA ILE A 43 -20.36 -1.53 5.54
C ILE A 43 -21.11 -2.47 6.49
N ARG A 44 -20.77 -3.76 6.44
CA ARG A 44 -21.41 -4.80 7.28
C ARG A 44 -20.53 -5.28 8.41
N ARG A 45 -19.21 -5.06 8.31
CA ARG A 45 -18.20 -5.63 9.20
C ARG A 45 -17.03 -4.69 9.36
N ASN A 46 -16.46 -4.68 10.56
CA ASN A 46 -15.33 -3.83 10.92
C ASN A 46 -13.99 -4.32 10.35
N ARG A 47 -13.93 -5.52 9.76
CA ARG A 47 -12.70 -6.09 9.19
C ARG A 47 -12.95 -6.81 7.88
N LEU A 48 -11.97 -6.69 7.01
CA LEU A 48 -11.91 -7.33 5.71
C LEU A 48 -11.55 -8.81 5.84
N ASP A 49 -12.39 -9.66 5.26
CA ASP A 49 -12.17 -11.10 5.25
C ASP A 49 -11.23 -11.53 4.10
N GLN A 50 -10.61 -12.69 4.24
CA GLN A 50 -9.75 -13.29 3.21
C GLN A 50 -10.53 -13.56 1.92
N SER A 51 -11.76 -14.05 2.06
CA SER A 51 -12.64 -14.36 0.93
C SER A 51 -12.95 -13.10 0.11
N ASP A 52 -13.19 -11.97 0.75
CA ASP A 52 -13.49 -10.70 0.08
C ASP A 52 -12.30 -10.24 -0.78
N ILE A 53 -11.07 -10.30 -0.24
CA ILE A 53 -9.86 -9.93 -1.00
C ILE A 53 -9.65 -10.84 -2.20
N SER A 54 -9.75 -12.16 -2.01
CA SER A 54 -9.60 -13.11 -3.13
C SER A 54 -10.60 -12.80 -4.24
N ASN A 55 -11.86 -12.54 -3.88
CA ASN A 55 -12.91 -12.21 -4.86
C ASN A 55 -12.67 -10.90 -5.61
N ILE A 56 -12.11 -9.89 -4.95
CA ILE A 56 -11.75 -8.61 -5.59
C ILE A 56 -10.57 -8.85 -6.54
N ILE A 57 -9.56 -9.61 -6.11
CA ILE A 57 -8.39 -9.93 -6.95
C ILE A 57 -8.81 -10.71 -8.19
N ASP A 58 -9.67 -11.72 -8.05
CA ASP A 58 -10.21 -12.49 -9.18
C ASP A 58 -10.96 -11.59 -10.18
N LEU A 59 -11.72 -10.61 -9.67
CA LEU A 59 -12.41 -9.63 -10.50
C LEU A 59 -11.42 -8.77 -11.30
N LEU A 60 -10.35 -8.30 -10.64
CA LEU A 60 -9.32 -7.48 -11.30
C LEU A 60 -8.50 -8.27 -12.32
N GLU A 61 -8.20 -9.53 -12.04
CA GLU A 61 -7.57 -10.42 -12.99
C GLU A 61 -8.44 -10.63 -14.22
N SER A 62 -9.75 -10.88 -14.05
CA SER A 62 -10.69 -11.04 -15.18
C SER A 62 -10.80 -9.79 -16.06
N LYS A 63 -10.50 -8.61 -15.50
CA LYS A 63 -10.48 -7.31 -16.19
C LYS A 63 -9.08 -6.95 -16.72
N ASN A 64 -8.10 -7.85 -16.62
CA ASN A 64 -6.70 -7.62 -17.02
C ASN A 64 -6.07 -6.40 -16.32
N LEU A 65 -6.28 -6.27 -15.02
CA LEU A 65 -5.84 -5.13 -14.20
C LEU A 65 -4.60 -5.41 -13.34
N LEU A 66 -3.88 -6.49 -13.65
CA LEU A 66 -2.58 -6.84 -13.06
C LEU A 66 -1.42 -6.17 -13.84
N PRO A 67 -0.24 -5.91 -13.21
CA PRO A 67 0.11 -6.22 -11.83
C PRO A 67 -0.58 -5.30 -10.81
N LEU A 68 -0.80 -5.84 -9.61
CA LEU A 68 -1.56 -5.22 -8.53
C LEU A 68 -0.70 -5.08 -7.26
N ILE A 69 -0.79 -3.93 -6.59
CA ILE A 69 -0.27 -3.77 -5.22
C ILE A 69 -1.45 -3.66 -4.25
N VAL A 70 -1.44 -4.48 -3.21
CA VAL A 70 -2.40 -4.42 -2.10
C VAL A 70 -1.70 -3.83 -0.88
N PHE A 71 -2.00 -2.57 -0.57
CA PHE A 71 -1.49 -1.90 0.62
C PHE A 71 -2.27 -2.33 1.86
N SER A 72 -1.54 -2.83 2.86
CA SER A 72 -2.05 -3.14 4.19
C SER A 72 -1.07 -2.67 5.27
N PHE A 73 -1.53 -1.90 6.25
CA PHE A 73 -0.65 -1.28 7.25
C PHE A 73 -0.10 -2.27 8.29
N ARG A 74 -0.64 -3.49 8.36
CA ARG A 74 -0.21 -4.52 9.31
C ARG A 74 0.54 -5.62 8.59
N ARG A 75 1.73 -5.97 9.11
CA ARG A 75 2.58 -7.07 8.59
C ARG A 75 1.82 -8.39 8.53
N LYS A 76 1.13 -8.73 9.63
CA LYS A 76 0.31 -9.95 9.75
C LYS A 76 -0.78 -10.03 8.68
N ASP A 77 -1.38 -8.89 8.33
CA ASP A 77 -2.45 -8.87 7.32
C ASP A 77 -1.89 -9.09 5.91
N CYS A 78 -0.69 -8.58 5.61
CA CYS A 78 -0.01 -8.86 4.34
C CYS A 78 0.22 -10.37 4.15
N GLU A 79 0.79 -11.03 5.15
CA GLU A 79 1.03 -12.48 5.13
C GLU A 79 -0.29 -13.26 5.06
N LYS A 80 -1.28 -12.88 5.88
CA LYS A 80 -2.59 -13.53 5.95
C LYS A 80 -3.35 -13.47 4.64
N TYR A 81 -3.32 -12.33 3.95
CA TYR A 81 -4.03 -12.16 2.68
C TYR A 81 -3.28 -12.85 1.53
N ALA A 82 -1.95 -12.79 1.51
CA ALA A 82 -1.15 -13.48 0.51
C ALA A 82 -1.31 -15.01 0.57
N THR A 83 -1.29 -15.57 1.78
CA THR A 83 -1.48 -17.01 2.02
C THR A 83 -2.90 -17.50 1.75
N SER A 84 -3.90 -16.61 1.80
CA SER A 84 -5.29 -16.97 1.51
C SER A 84 -5.61 -17.10 0.02
N LEU A 85 -4.70 -16.67 -0.86
CA LEU A 85 -4.85 -16.91 -2.28
C LEU A 85 -4.38 -18.33 -2.57
N ASP A 86 -5.15 -19.10 -3.33
CA ASP A 86 -4.82 -20.48 -3.75
C ASP A 86 -4.46 -20.60 -5.25
N LYS A 87 -4.81 -19.59 -6.05
CA LYS A 87 -4.59 -19.56 -7.50
C LYS A 87 -3.13 -19.30 -7.89
N ASN A 88 -2.70 -19.82 -9.04
CA ASN A 88 -1.42 -19.50 -9.67
C ASN A 88 -1.61 -18.37 -10.70
N TYR A 89 -0.79 -17.33 -10.61
CA TYR A 89 -0.79 -16.17 -11.51
C TYR A 89 0.40 -16.17 -12.48
N THR A 90 1.15 -17.26 -12.52
CA THR A 90 2.39 -17.44 -13.27
C THR A 90 2.30 -18.66 -14.17
N THR A 91 2.99 -18.57 -15.31
CA THR A 91 3.28 -19.69 -16.19
C THR A 91 4.41 -20.55 -15.63
N ASP A 92 4.58 -21.77 -16.16
CA ASP A 92 5.65 -22.67 -15.71
C ASP A 92 7.05 -22.11 -16.06
N GLU A 93 7.19 -21.38 -17.17
CA GLU A 93 8.43 -20.66 -17.49
C GLU A 93 8.74 -19.55 -16.48
N GLU A 94 7.73 -18.79 -16.04
CA GLU A 94 7.90 -17.76 -15.02
C GLU A 94 8.29 -18.39 -13.67
N LYS A 95 7.72 -19.54 -13.30
CA LYS A 95 8.07 -20.27 -12.08
C LYS A 95 9.54 -20.66 -12.05
N GLU A 96 10.07 -21.18 -13.15
CA GLU A 96 11.49 -21.54 -13.25
C GLU A 96 12.40 -20.30 -13.17
N LYS A 97 12.04 -19.20 -13.85
CA LYS A 97 12.77 -17.93 -13.73
C LYS A 97 12.79 -17.40 -12.30
N ILE A 98 11.63 -17.41 -11.62
CA ILE A 98 11.50 -17.00 -10.21
C ILE A 98 12.41 -17.85 -9.32
N LYS A 99 12.39 -19.18 -9.52
CA LYS A 99 13.21 -20.11 -8.75
C LYS A 99 14.71 -19.82 -8.93
N ILE A 100 15.17 -19.65 -10.16
CA ILE A 100 16.58 -19.36 -10.46
C ILE A 100 17.02 -18.06 -9.79
N ILE A 101 16.24 -16.98 -9.93
CA ILE A 101 16.56 -15.68 -9.32
C ILE A 101 16.59 -15.80 -7.80
N PHE A 102 15.60 -16.46 -7.20
CA PHE A 102 15.50 -16.64 -5.76
C PHE A 102 16.67 -17.46 -5.21
N GLU A 103 16.96 -18.62 -5.80
CA GLU A 103 18.07 -19.47 -5.37
C GLU A 103 19.42 -18.76 -5.49
N ASN A 104 19.63 -17.96 -6.54
CA ASN A 104 20.86 -17.19 -6.69
C ASN A 104 21.01 -16.11 -5.61
N ALA A 105 19.91 -15.45 -5.22
CA ALA A 105 19.92 -14.50 -4.12
C ALA A 105 20.17 -15.18 -2.76
N ILE A 106 19.58 -16.36 -2.53
CA ILE A 106 19.74 -17.09 -1.27
C ILE A 106 21.12 -17.72 -1.12
N LYS A 107 21.80 -18.07 -2.23
CA LYS A 107 23.18 -18.60 -2.22
C LYS A 107 24.20 -17.64 -1.61
N THR A 108 23.91 -16.34 -1.50
CA THR A 108 24.81 -15.38 -0.84
C THR A 108 24.77 -15.49 0.69
N LEU A 109 23.80 -16.21 1.26
CA LEU A 109 23.66 -16.44 2.69
C LEU A 109 24.39 -17.71 3.14
N ASP A 110 24.74 -17.78 4.41
CA ASP A 110 25.30 -18.98 5.03
C ASP A 110 24.29 -20.14 5.04
N LYS A 111 24.78 -21.39 4.99
CA LYS A 111 23.93 -22.60 4.91
C LYS A 111 22.90 -22.71 6.04
N ASN A 112 23.19 -22.18 7.22
CA ASN A 112 22.25 -22.16 8.34
C ASN A 112 21.08 -21.20 8.06
N ASP A 113 21.38 -20.02 7.51
CA ASP A 113 20.39 -19.00 7.19
C ASP A 113 19.52 -19.41 6.00
N GLN A 114 20.08 -20.08 5.00
CA GLN A 114 19.32 -20.64 3.87
C GLN A 114 18.19 -21.58 4.32
N ASN A 115 18.34 -22.20 5.49
CA ASN A 115 17.38 -23.17 6.02
C ASN A 115 16.25 -22.56 6.85
N LEU A 116 16.25 -21.25 7.07
CA LEU A 116 15.25 -20.55 7.87
C LEU A 116 13.85 -20.70 7.28
N MET A 117 12.86 -20.97 8.14
CA MET A 117 11.46 -21.18 7.75
C MET A 117 10.87 -20.04 6.91
N PRO A 118 11.11 -18.74 7.21
CA PRO A 118 10.63 -17.64 6.38
C PRO A 118 11.14 -17.66 4.93
N ILE A 119 12.32 -18.21 4.68
CA ILE A 119 12.88 -18.35 3.31
C ILE A 119 12.16 -19.47 2.57
N LYS A 120 11.99 -20.63 3.25
CA LYS A 120 11.34 -21.81 2.68
C LYS A 120 9.86 -21.60 2.37
N SER A 121 9.14 -20.85 3.20
CA SER A 121 7.72 -20.56 2.98
C SER A 121 7.49 -19.53 1.88
N LEU A 122 8.46 -18.67 1.60
CA LEU A 122 8.31 -17.59 0.62
C LEU A 122 8.44 -18.07 -0.83
N LEU A 123 9.36 -19.00 -1.13
CA LEU A 123 9.56 -19.46 -2.52
C LEU A 123 8.28 -20.04 -3.16
N PRO A 124 7.52 -20.95 -2.52
CA PRO A 124 6.27 -21.44 -3.09
C PRO A 124 5.26 -20.33 -3.38
N LEU A 125 5.21 -19.30 -2.54
CA LEU A 125 4.31 -18.16 -2.74
C LEU A 125 4.75 -17.31 -3.94
N LEU A 126 6.06 -17.02 -4.05
CA LEU A 126 6.63 -16.27 -5.15
C LEU A 126 6.45 -16.99 -6.48
N GLN A 127 6.66 -18.31 -6.52
CA GLN A 127 6.44 -19.11 -7.72
C GLN A 127 5.00 -18.99 -8.23
N ARG A 128 4.02 -18.70 -7.36
CA ARG A 128 2.62 -18.49 -7.76
C ARG A 128 2.33 -17.07 -8.25
N GLY A 129 3.34 -16.19 -8.29
CA GLY A 129 3.22 -14.79 -8.68
C GLY A 129 2.74 -13.87 -7.56
N ILE A 130 2.82 -14.32 -6.31
CA ILE A 130 2.34 -13.58 -5.13
C ILE A 130 3.56 -13.18 -4.28
N GLY A 131 3.67 -11.89 -3.95
CA GLY A 131 4.73 -11.34 -3.11
C GLY A 131 4.20 -10.75 -1.81
N ILE A 132 5.07 -10.65 -0.81
CA ILE A 132 4.83 -9.99 0.47
C ILE A 132 5.98 -9.00 0.74
N HIS A 133 5.69 -7.74 1.05
CA HIS A 133 6.70 -6.72 1.32
C HIS A 133 6.40 -5.92 2.59
N HIS A 134 7.20 -6.13 3.64
CA HIS A 134 7.15 -5.32 4.85
C HIS A 134 8.49 -5.31 5.58
N SER A 135 8.62 -4.38 6.52
CA SER A 135 9.81 -4.21 7.38
C SER A 135 10.14 -5.39 8.31
N GLY A 136 9.36 -6.47 8.29
CA GLY A 136 9.64 -7.70 9.06
C GLY A 136 10.43 -8.75 8.26
N LEU A 137 10.58 -8.56 6.95
CA LEU A 137 11.34 -9.46 6.10
C LEU A 137 12.83 -9.10 6.09
N LEU A 138 13.67 -10.12 5.93
CA LEU A 138 15.11 -9.95 5.72
C LEU A 138 15.36 -9.06 4.50
N SER A 139 16.40 -8.20 4.55
CA SER A 139 16.71 -7.25 3.47
C SER A 139 16.87 -7.94 2.12
N ILE A 140 17.62 -9.04 2.07
CA ILE A 140 17.81 -9.85 0.86
C ILE A 140 16.48 -10.36 0.26
N LEU A 141 15.50 -10.70 1.09
CA LEU A 141 14.18 -11.16 0.62
C LEU A 141 13.33 -9.99 0.08
N LYS A 142 13.46 -8.81 0.67
CA LYS A 142 12.79 -7.60 0.15
C LYS A 142 13.36 -7.23 -1.21
N GLU A 143 14.68 -7.14 -1.32
CA GLU A 143 15.39 -6.82 -2.57
C GLU A 143 15.08 -7.84 -3.68
N THR A 144 15.08 -9.14 -3.34
CA THR A 144 14.71 -10.20 -4.30
C THR A 144 13.29 -10.01 -4.83
N GLN A 145 12.32 -9.70 -3.95
CA GLN A 145 10.93 -9.48 -4.36
C GLN A 145 10.76 -8.19 -5.16
N GLU A 146 11.51 -7.13 -4.85
CA GLU A 146 11.55 -5.90 -5.63
C GLU A 146 12.04 -6.17 -7.06
N ILE A 147 13.10 -6.97 -7.21
CA ILE A 147 13.60 -7.41 -8.52
C ILE A 147 12.51 -8.22 -9.25
N LEU A 148 11.93 -9.23 -8.61
CA LEU A 148 10.89 -10.07 -9.22
C LEU A 148 9.65 -9.26 -9.63
N PHE A 149 9.25 -8.25 -8.85
CA PHE A 149 8.15 -7.36 -9.19
C PHE A 149 8.50 -6.46 -10.38
N SER A 150 9.72 -5.93 -10.44
CA SER A 150 10.21 -5.11 -11.57
C SER A 150 10.26 -5.88 -12.89
N LEU A 151 10.55 -7.17 -12.82
CA LEU A 151 10.53 -8.10 -13.95
C LEU A 151 9.12 -8.59 -14.30
N ASN A 152 8.09 -8.07 -13.63
CA ASN A 152 6.69 -8.47 -13.79
C ASN A 152 6.47 -9.97 -13.54
N LEU A 153 7.30 -10.62 -12.71
CA LEU A 153 7.14 -12.03 -12.32
C LEU A 153 6.19 -12.18 -11.12
N ILE A 154 6.14 -11.16 -10.24
CA ILE A 154 5.10 -11.03 -9.21
C ILE A 154 3.94 -10.23 -9.80
N LYS A 155 2.76 -10.84 -9.88
CA LYS A 155 1.54 -10.19 -10.39
C LYS A 155 0.75 -9.50 -9.27
N ILE A 156 0.84 -10.00 -8.05
CA ILE A 156 0.15 -9.45 -6.88
C ILE A 156 1.15 -9.29 -5.75
N LEU A 157 1.30 -8.06 -5.26
CA LEU A 157 2.20 -7.73 -4.16
C LEU A 157 1.41 -7.20 -2.97
N PHE A 158 1.44 -7.91 -1.84
CA PHE A 158 0.92 -7.41 -0.57
C PHE A 158 1.99 -6.63 0.15
N ALA A 159 1.79 -5.33 0.37
CA ALA A 159 2.84 -4.47 0.89
C ALA A 159 2.37 -3.55 2.02
N THR A 160 3.26 -3.24 2.96
CA THR A 160 3.06 -2.13 3.90
C THR A 160 3.42 -0.79 3.26
N GLU A 161 2.99 0.31 3.88
CA GLU A 161 3.24 1.69 3.44
C GLU A 161 4.70 1.97 3.05
N THR A 162 5.67 1.34 3.72
CA THR A 162 7.10 1.54 3.44
C THR A 162 7.51 1.20 2.00
N PHE A 163 6.78 0.31 1.32
CA PHE A 163 7.06 -0.02 -0.09
C PHE A 163 6.82 1.16 -1.03
N SER A 164 5.92 2.07 -0.65
CA SER A 164 5.66 3.28 -1.43
C SER A 164 6.79 4.32 -1.34
N ILE A 165 7.77 4.11 -0.45
CA ILE A 165 8.90 4.99 -0.22
C ILE A 165 10.13 4.44 -0.97
N GLY A 166 10.80 5.29 -1.75
CA GLY A 166 12.20 5.05 -2.17
C GLY A 166 12.44 4.15 -3.39
N LEU A 167 11.41 3.56 -4.00
CA LEU A 167 11.56 2.72 -5.21
C LEU A 167 10.68 3.22 -6.35
N ASN A 168 11.04 2.95 -7.61
CA ASN A 168 10.18 3.26 -8.77
C ASN A 168 9.51 1.99 -9.30
N MET A 169 8.57 1.43 -8.53
CA MET A 169 7.86 0.20 -8.87
C MET A 169 6.36 0.47 -9.09
N PRO A 170 5.96 0.93 -10.30
CA PRO A 170 4.56 1.16 -10.61
C PRO A 170 3.82 -0.15 -10.87
N ALA A 171 2.53 -0.17 -10.51
CA ALA A 171 1.59 -1.24 -10.77
C ALA A 171 0.47 -0.72 -11.69
N LYS A 172 -0.27 -1.63 -12.32
CA LYS A 172 -1.46 -1.23 -13.08
C LYS A 172 -2.58 -0.76 -12.15
N SER A 173 -2.75 -1.48 -11.04
CA SER A 173 -3.79 -1.19 -10.05
C SER A 173 -3.25 -1.22 -8.63
N ILE A 174 -3.98 -0.56 -7.73
CA ILE A 174 -3.74 -0.57 -6.28
C ILE A 174 -5.03 -0.88 -5.55
N ILE A 175 -4.93 -1.67 -4.49
CA ILE A 175 -5.97 -1.84 -3.47
C ILE A 175 -5.46 -1.31 -2.13
N PHE A 176 -6.27 -0.53 -1.43
CA PHE A 176 -6.10 -0.26 -0.01
C PHE A 176 -7.00 -1.22 0.78
N SER A 177 -6.41 -2.12 1.57
CA SER A 177 -7.17 -3.06 2.40
C SER A 177 -7.97 -2.36 3.50
N THR A 178 -7.51 -1.18 3.90
CA THR A 178 -8.16 -0.23 4.79
C THR A 178 -7.61 1.17 4.51
N VAL A 179 -8.37 2.20 4.88
CA VAL A 179 -7.94 3.61 4.87
C VAL A 179 -7.55 4.12 6.26
N PHE A 180 -7.53 3.24 7.27
CA PHE A 180 -7.16 3.57 8.64
C PHE A 180 -5.84 2.90 9.02
N LYS A 181 -4.97 3.63 9.72
CA LYS A 181 -3.72 3.11 10.26
C LYS A 181 -3.50 3.53 11.70
N PHE A 182 -2.71 2.74 12.40
CA PHE A 182 -2.24 3.05 13.75
C PHE A 182 -0.91 3.81 13.66
N ASP A 183 -0.82 4.99 14.24
CA ASP A 183 0.39 5.82 14.20
C ASP A 183 1.30 5.69 15.43
N GLY A 184 0.96 4.77 16.34
CA GLY A 184 1.62 4.60 17.64
C GLY A 184 0.78 5.11 18.81
N THR A 185 -0.17 6.00 18.54
CA THR A 185 -1.05 6.59 19.56
C THR A 185 -2.52 6.27 19.33
N GLU A 186 -3.02 6.49 18.12
CA GLU A 186 -4.41 6.26 17.77
C GLU A 186 -4.56 5.59 16.41
N THR A 187 -5.74 5.02 16.16
CA THR A 187 -6.12 4.57 14.83
C THR A 187 -6.81 5.72 14.13
N ARG A 188 -6.16 6.25 13.09
CA ARG A 188 -6.64 7.40 12.31
C ARG A 188 -6.74 7.08 10.82
N PRO A 189 -7.55 7.83 10.07
CA PRO A 189 -7.48 7.82 8.61
C PRO A 189 -6.07 8.17 8.12
N ILE A 190 -5.66 7.58 6.99
CA ILE A 190 -4.47 8.04 6.29
C ILE A 190 -4.66 9.48 5.81
N THR A 191 -3.57 10.23 5.82
CA THR A 191 -3.55 11.59 5.29
C THR A 191 -3.57 11.57 3.76
N SER A 192 -3.97 12.67 3.14
CA SER A 192 -3.91 12.87 1.69
C SER A 192 -2.50 12.62 1.13
N GLY A 193 -1.45 13.08 1.83
CA GLY A 193 -0.07 12.84 1.42
C GLY A 193 0.30 11.35 1.37
N GLU A 194 -0.09 10.59 2.39
CA GLU A 194 0.11 9.14 2.47
C GLU A 194 -0.67 8.42 1.36
N TYR A 195 -1.93 8.83 1.13
CA TYR A 195 -2.75 8.32 0.04
C TYR A 195 -2.13 8.60 -1.33
N ILE A 196 -1.72 9.84 -1.62
CA ILE A 196 -1.09 10.24 -2.89
C ILE A 196 0.20 9.44 -3.12
N GLN A 197 1.01 9.25 -2.09
CA GLN A 197 2.26 8.49 -2.18
C GLN A 197 2.03 7.02 -2.58
N MET A 198 1.03 6.39 -1.96
CA MET A 198 0.66 5.01 -2.27
C MET A 198 -0.07 4.91 -3.62
N SER A 199 -1.17 5.64 -3.80
CA SER A 199 -2.01 5.63 -5.01
C SER A 199 -1.25 6.07 -6.27
N GLY A 200 -0.26 6.94 -6.13
CA GLY A 200 0.62 7.36 -7.23
C GLY A 200 1.50 6.24 -7.81
N ARG A 201 1.47 5.03 -7.24
CA ARG A 201 2.07 3.83 -7.85
C ARG A 201 1.16 3.18 -8.88
N ALA A 202 -0.12 3.56 -8.98
CA ALA A 202 -1.02 3.03 -9.97
C ALA A 202 -0.81 3.72 -11.32
N GLY A 203 -0.88 2.95 -12.39
CA GLY A 203 -0.66 3.39 -13.75
C GLY A 203 0.82 3.39 -14.12
N ARG A 204 1.19 2.54 -15.08
CA ARG A 204 2.55 2.47 -15.63
C ARG A 204 2.64 3.35 -16.86
N ARG A 205 3.54 4.34 -16.82
CA ARG A 205 3.77 5.28 -17.93
C ARG A 205 4.07 4.53 -19.23
N GLY A 206 3.30 4.84 -20.28
CA GLY A 206 3.45 4.23 -21.60
C GLY A 206 2.86 2.82 -21.75
N LEU A 207 2.37 2.19 -20.68
CA LEU A 207 1.74 0.86 -20.72
C LEU A 207 0.25 0.91 -20.39
N ASP A 208 -0.15 1.73 -19.42
CA ASP A 208 -1.53 1.83 -18.97
C ASP A 208 -2.11 3.20 -19.35
N LYS A 209 -3.36 3.21 -19.83
CA LYS A 209 -4.12 4.44 -20.12
C LYS A 209 -4.41 5.25 -18.86
N GLU A 210 -4.70 4.54 -17.78
CA GLU A 210 -5.03 5.10 -16.46
C GLU A 210 -4.59 4.13 -15.36
N GLY A 211 -4.36 4.65 -14.16
CA GLY A 211 -4.09 3.87 -12.97
C GLY A 211 -5.37 3.70 -12.15
N ILE A 212 -5.64 2.48 -11.68
CA ILE A 212 -6.84 2.17 -10.90
C ILE A 212 -6.47 2.06 -9.42
N CYS A 213 -7.22 2.77 -8.57
CA CYS A 213 -7.09 2.68 -7.11
C CYS A 213 -8.43 2.28 -6.49
N ILE A 214 -8.43 1.25 -5.66
CA ILE A 214 -9.62 0.72 -5.00
C ILE A 214 -9.41 0.80 -3.49
N SER A 215 -10.26 1.54 -2.80
CA SER A 215 -10.22 1.61 -1.34
C SER A 215 -11.33 0.75 -0.74
N ILE A 216 -10.94 -0.22 0.09
CA ILE A 216 -11.89 -1.05 0.82
C ILE A 216 -12.23 -0.35 2.13
N LEU A 217 -13.51 -0.02 2.31
CA LEU A 217 -14.02 0.63 3.52
C LEU A 217 -14.58 -0.43 4.46
N THR A 218 -13.86 -0.72 5.55
CA THR A 218 -14.33 -1.60 6.64
C THR A 218 -14.88 -0.83 7.83
N GLU A 219 -14.51 0.44 7.95
CA GLU A 219 -14.90 1.33 9.04
C GLU A 219 -15.56 2.58 8.45
N SER A 220 -16.55 3.13 9.17
CA SER A 220 -17.21 4.34 8.72
C SER A 220 -16.24 5.52 8.79
N ILE A 221 -16.22 6.32 7.73
CA ILE A 221 -15.41 7.53 7.61
C ILE A 221 -16.35 8.68 7.27
N ASN A 222 -16.19 9.82 7.96
CA ASN A 222 -16.97 11.01 7.63
C ASN A 222 -16.65 11.48 6.20
N ILE A 223 -17.66 12.01 5.50
CA ILE A 223 -17.52 12.52 4.15
C ILE A 223 -16.48 13.63 4.04
N GLU A 224 -16.40 14.54 5.02
CA GLU A 224 -15.40 15.61 5.04
C GLU A 224 -13.98 15.06 5.12
N THR A 225 -13.79 14.03 5.96
CA THR A 225 -12.51 13.33 6.09
C THR A 225 -12.17 12.57 4.82
N ALA A 226 -13.13 11.90 4.18
CA ALA A 226 -12.91 11.21 2.91
C ALA A 226 -12.58 12.17 1.77
N LEU A 227 -13.28 13.30 1.68
CA LEU A 227 -12.98 14.37 0.72
C LEU A 227 -11.56 14.91 0.93
N THR A 228 -11.17 15.13 2.19
CA THR A 228 -9.81 15.55 2.53
C THR A 228 -8.78 14.48 2.19
N LEU A 229 -9.09 13.20 2.38
CA LEU A 229 -8.19 12.10 2.06
C LEU A 229 -7.97 11.97 0.55
N TYR A 230 -9.04 11.94 -0.25
CA TYR A 230 -8.97 11.68 -1.69
C TYR A 230 -8.63 12.91 -2.53
N ASN A 231 -9.15 14.09 -2.16
CA ASN A 231 -8.96 15.34 -2.91
C ASN A 231 -8.04 16.34 -2.19
N GLY A 232 -7.50 15.97 -1.02
CA GLY A 232 -6.63 16.86 -0.26
C GLY A 232 -5.29 17.10 -0.95
N LYS A 233 -4.65 18.22 -0.60
CA LYS A 233 -3.29 18.53 -1.03
C LYS A 233 -2.28 17.63 -0.31
N CYS A 234 -1.11 17.43 -0.90
CA CYS A 234 0.00 16.77 -0.22
C CYS A 234 0.36 17.53 1.08
N ASN A 235 0.73 16.79 2.13
CA ASN A 235 1.10 17.39 3.40
C ASN A 235 2.31 18.31 3.21
N PRO A 236 2.31 19.52 3.81
CA PRO A 236 3.49 20.36 3.79
C PRO A 236 4.63 19.67 4.55
N ILE A 237 5.85 19.78 4.04
CA ILE A 237 7.04 19.30 4.74
C ILE A 237 7.17 20.11 6.02
N ARG A 238 7.04 19.46 7.19
CA ARG A 238 7.23 20.09 8.50
C ARG A 238 8.56 19.66 9.09
N SER A 239 9.24 20.59 9.76
CA SER A 239 10.47 20.30 10.47
C SER A 239 10.21 19.32 11.63
N ALA A 240 10.91 18.19 11.62
CA ALA A 240 10.99 17.26 12.75
C ALA A 240 12.12 17.62 13.73
N PHE A 241 12.75 18.80 13.57
CA PHE A 241 13.86 19.24 14.39
C PHE A 241 13.47 19.30 15.88
N HIS A 242 14.21 18.57 16.71
CA HIS A 242 14.19 18.65 18.16
C HIS A 242 15.61 18.59 18.69
N LEU A 243 15.85 19.18 19.86
CA LEU A 243 17.15 19.12 20.50
C LEU A 243 17.37 17.75 21.16
N THR A 244 18.61 17.27 21.11
CA THR A 244 19.06 16.08 21.84
C THR A 244 20.32 16.42 22.63
N TYR A 245 20.53 15.74 23.76
CA TYR A 245 21.71 15.97 24.60
C TYR A 245 23.02 15.80 23.81
N ASN A 246 23.12 14.74 23.01
CA ASN A 246 24.30 14.50 22.17
C ASN A 246 24.55 15.66 21.19
N MET A 247 23.51 16.24 20.60
CA MET A 247 23.66 17.39 19.70
C MET A 247 24.20 18.60 20.45
N ILE A 248 23.66 18.92 21.62
CA ILE A 248 24.09 20.05 22.45
C ILE A 248 25.56 19.87 22.88
N LEU A 249 25.90 18.69 23.41
CA LEU A 249 27.26 18.38 23.86
C LEU A 249 28.28 18.50 22.72
N ASN A 250 27.95 17.99 21.52
CA ASN A 250 28.82 18.11 20.34
C ASN A 250 29.02 19.56 19.87
N ILE A 251 28.02 20.42 20.05
CA ILE A 251 28.09 21.83 19.67
C ILE A 251 28.95 22.60 20.67
N ILE A 252 28.71 22.38 21.97
CA ILE A 252 29.49 23.00 23.06
C ILE A 252 30.95 22.55 22.98
N SER A 253 31.20 21.26 22.74
CA SER A 253 32.56 20.71 22.59
C SER A 253 33.31 21.30 21.39
N LYS A 254 32.60 21.87 20.41
CA LYS A 254 33.19 22.57 19.27
C LYS A 254 33.22 24.10 19.47
N GLU A 255 33.05 24.56 20.71
CA GLU A 255 33.00 25.96 21.13
C GLU A 255 31.99 26.80 20.34
N LYS A 256 30.90 26.18 19.88
CA LYS A 256 29.80 26.87 19.20
C LYS A 256 28.62 27.02 20.14
N ASP A 257 27.90 28.12 20.00
CA ASP A 257 26.65 28.34 20.72
C ASP A 257 25.52 27.47 20.11
N PRO A 258 24.84 26.61 20.89
CA PRO A 258 23.66 25.88 20.44
C PRO A 258 22.55 26.76 19.84
N ILE A 259 22.46 28.02 20.28
CA ILE A 259 21.50 29.01 19.74
C ILE A 259 21.76 29.27 18.25
N TYR A 260 23.02 29.22 17.81
CA TYR A 260 23.36 29.36 16.40
C TYR A 260 22.68 28.30 15.54
N LEU A 261 22.68 27.04 16.00
CA LEU A 261 22.02 25.95 15.27
C LEU A 261 20.50 26.10 15.31
N LEU A 262 19.93 26.50 16.46
CA LEU A 262 18.50 26.76 16.59
C LEU A 262 18.01 27.81 15.60
N LYS A 263 18.71 28.94 15.48
CA LYS A 263 18.38 30.03 14.54
C LYS A 263 18.43 29.59 13.08
N ARG A 264 19.30 28.63 12.74
CA ARG A 264 19.43 28.08 11.38
C ARG A 264 18.59 26.83 11.13
N SER A 265 17.83 26.37 12.12
CA SER A 265 16.97 25.20 11.97
C SER A 265 15.81 25.48 11.01
N PHE A 266 15.42 24.45 10.26
CA PHE A 266 14.24 24.54 9.40
C PHE A 266 12.96 24.85 10.22
N TYR A 267 12.90 24.37 11.47
CA TYR A 267 11.82 24.70 12.39
C TYR A 267 11.72 26.21 12.64
N HIS A 268 12.85 26.86 12.96
CA HIS A 268 12.87 28.30 13.19
C HIS A 268 12.47 29.08 11.94
N PHE A 269 13.00 28.69 10.77
CA PHE A 269 12.62 29.28 9.48
C PHE A 269 11.11 29.17 9.23
N GLN A 270 10.52 27.99 9.41
CA GLN A 270 9.08 27.78 9.23
C GLN A 270 8.23 28.61 10.20
N LYS A 271 8.64 28.71 11.47
CA LYS A 271 7.96 29.53 12.48
C LYS A 271 8.00 31.02 12.15
N MET A 272 9.17 31.56 11.80
CA MET A 272 9.32 32.96 11.41
C MET A 272 8.45 33.31 10.20
N ARG A 273 8.45 32.47 9.16
CA ARG A 273 7.62 32.69 7.96
C ARG A 273 6.12 32.59 8.26
N SER A 274 5.71 31.69 9.15
CA SER A 274 4.29 31.57 9.54
C SER A 274 3.76 32.80 10.27
N ILE A 275 4.59 33.43 11.12
CA ILE A 275 4.23 34.66 11.83
C ILE A 275 4.08 35.82 10.84
N GLN A 276 4.98 35.93 9.86
CA GLN A 276 4.88 36.97 8.81
C GLN A 276 3.64 36.84 7.94
N SER A 277 3.12 35.63 7.74
CA SER A 277 1.88 35.43 6.98
C SER A 277 0.59 35.69 7.77
N LEU A 278 0.69 35.87 9.08
CA LEU A 278 -0.43 36.17 9.98
C LEU A 278 -0.56 37.67 10.30
N ALA A 279 0.49 38.45 10.04
CA ALA A 279 0.56 39.90 10.20
C ALA A 279 0.20 40.59 8.89
#